data_AF-A0A1S0TRH6-F1
#
_entry.id   AF-A0A1S0TRH6-F1
#
_cell.length_a   1.000
_cell.length_b   1.000
_cell.length_c   1.000
_cell.angle_alpha   90.00
_cell.angle_beta   90.00
_cell.angle_gamma   90.00
#
_symmetry.space_group_name_H-M   'P 1'
#
loop_
_entity.id
_entity.type
_entity.pdbx_description
1 polymer ?
#
loop_
_entity_poly.entity_id
_entity_poly.type
_entity_poly.pdbx_seq_one_letter_code
_entity_poly.pdbx_strand_id
1 'polypeptide(L)'
;MRRSLCDMLNRPKNLLRERELYTVQSEKVDEEISNSCEDIKQRGTYPENPGSEDEEKFPIVFIRAYYVQKMLFNLMYASQNLYYYALDSKSSDLFHEHMRNLSKCFSNVILTGTEYEVDSAGHNMIRSCMVGNCVAKTEMEICYFTPGI
;
A
#
# COMPACT_ATOMS: atom_id res chain seq x y z
N MET A 1 15.51 -24.44 19.10
CA MET A 1 16.04 -24.03 17.79
C MET A 1 14.86 -23.58 16.92
N ARG A 2 14.52 -22.28 16.92
CA ARG A 2 13.41 -21.73 16.13
C ARG A 2 13.82 -21.75 14.65
N ARG A 3 13.28 -22.69 13.86
CA ARG A 3 13.45 -22.68 12.41
C ARG A 3 12.77 -21.44 11.85
N SER A 4 13.45 -20.73 10.95
CA SER A 4 12.94 -19.50 10.35
C SER A 4 11.73 -19.83 9.47
N LEU A 5 10.77 -18.89 9.37
CA LEU A 5 9.58 -19.07 8.54
C LEU A 5 9.93 -19.29 7.05
N CYS A 6 11.11 -18.85 6.61
CA CYS A 6 11.57 -18.93 5.22
C CYS A 6 11.87 -20.37 4.74
N ASP A 7 12.06 -21.33 5.66
CA ASP A 7 12.34 -22.73 5.31
C ASP A 7 11.11 -23.48 4.76
N MET A 8 9.95 -22.82 4.68
CA MET A 8 8.70 -23.43 4.20
C MET A 8 8.66 -23.66 2.69
N LEU A 9 9.32 -22.80 1.89
CA LEU A 9 9.35 -22.95 0.42
C LEU A 9 10.08 -24.23 -0.03
N ASN A 10 10.94 -24.79 0.83
CA ASN A 10 11.71 -26.00 0.57
C ASN A 10 11.21 -27.24 1.33
N ARG A 11 10.02 -27.18 1.97
CA ARG A 11 9.52 -28.34 2.71
C ARG A 11 9.02 -29.44 1.77
N PRO A 12 9.42 -30.70 2.00
CA PRO A 12 8.76 -31.83 1.35
C PRO A 12 7.29 -31.88 1.81
N LYS A 13 6.38 -32.12 0.85
CA LYS A 13 4.91 -32.03 1.01
C LYS A 13 4.35 -32.91 2.13
N ASN A 14 5.09 -33.92 2.56
CA ASN A 14 4.74 -34.85 3.64
C ASN A 14 4.90 -34.30 5.07
N LEU A 15 5.34 -33.04 5.22
CA LEU A 15 5.64 -32.39 6.51
C LEU A 15 4.80 -31.11 6.76
N LEU A 16 3.70 -30.93 6.03
CA LEU A 16 2.73 -29.86 6.25
C LEU A 16 1.84 -30.24 7.44
N ARG A 17 2.24 -29.80 8.64
CA ARG A 17 1.40 -29.88 9.84
C ARG A 17 0.28 -28.86 9.70
N GLU A 18 -0.97 -29.31 9.84
CA GLU A 18 -2.14 -28.44 9.94
C GLU A 18 -1.91 -27.43 11.08
N ARG A 19 -1.87 -26.14 10.74
CA ARG A 19 -1.78 -25.06 11.74
C ARG A 19 -3.18 -24.54 11.99
N GLU A 20 -3.50 -24.32 13.25
CA GLU A 20 -4.71 -23.60 13.63
C GLU A 20 -4.68 -22.19 13.01
N LEU A 21 -5.75 -21.86 12.30
CA LEU A 21 -6.01 -20.52 11.81
C LEU A 21 -6.35 -19.65 13.02
N TYR A 22 -5.53 -18.65 13.31
CA TYR A 22 -5.88 -17.62 14.28
C TYR A 22 -6.32 -16.36 13.53
N THR A 23 -7.48 -15.83 13.89
CA THR A 23 -7.96 -14.54 13.39
C THR A 23 -7.54 -13.45 14.36
N VAL A 24 -6.81 -12.46 13.86
CA VAL A 24 -6.42 -11.27 14.64
C VAL A 24 -7.55 -10.26 14.58
N GLN A 25 -7.91 -9.68 15.73
CA GLN A 25 -8.84 -8.54 15.81
C GLN A 25 -8.10 -7.29 15.32
N SER A 26 -8.26 -6.94 14.04
CA SER A 26 -7.46 -5.89 13.35
C SER A 26 -7.54 -4.55 14.05
N GLU A 27 -8.75 -4.10 14.43
CA GLU A 27 -8.99 -2.73 14.91
C GLU A 27 -8.18 -2.40 16.17
N LYS A 28 -8.22 -3.27 17.19
CA LYS A 28 -7.46 -3.08 18.43
C LYS A 28 -5.95 -3.09 18.21
N VAL A 29 -5.49 -3.92 17.28
CA VAL A 29 -4.08 -4.01 16.94
C VAL A 29 -3.64 -2.77 16.18
N ASP A 30 -4.46 -2.25 15.28
CA ASP A 30 -4.17 -1.05 14.50
C ASP A 30 -4.08 0.21 15.40
N GLU A 31 -4.89 0.30 16.46
CA GLU A 31 -4.83 1.39 17.45
C GLU A 31 -3.51 1.43 18.25
N GLU A 32 -2.98 0.25 18.59
CA GLU A 32 -1.73 0.13 19.36
C GLU A 32 -0.47 0.34 18.51
N ILE A 33 -0.62 0.34 17.18
CA ILE A 33 0.47 0.47 16.22
C ILE A 33 0.81 1.96 16.01
N SER A 34 1.98 2.36 16.51
CA SER A 34 2.51 3.73 16.30
C SER A 34 2.61 4.12 14.82
N ASN A 35 2.34 5.38 14.49
CA ASN A 35 2.29 5.92 13.13
C ASN A 35 3.38 6.93 12.80
N SER A 36 4.41 7.03 13.62
CA SER A 36 5.57 7.86 13.29
C SER A 36 6.25 7.35 12.01
N CYS A 37 6.91 8.25 11.27
CA CYS A 37 7.60 7.84 10.05
C CYS A 37 8.76 6.90 10.36
N GLU A 38 9.41 7.07 11.51
CA GLU A 38 10.46 6.21 12.02
C GLU A 38 9.92 4.79 12.23
N ASP A 39 8.78 4.65 12.92
CA ASP A 39 8.18 3.34 13.19
C ASP A 39 7.66 2.67 11.91
N ILE A 40 7.09 3.44 10.99
CA ILE A 40 6.66 2.93 9.68
C ILE A 40 7.86 2.37 8.93
N LYS A 41 8.96 3.12 8.87
CA LYS A 41 10.19 2.70 8.18
C LYS A 41 10.86 1.51 8.85
N GLN A 42 10.83 1.39 10.17
CA GLN A 42 11.42 0.26 10.91
C GLN A 42 10.68 -1.06 10.71
N ARG A 43 9.37 -1.04 10.42
CA ARG A 43 8.56 -2.24 10.21
C ARG A 43 8.75 -2.88 8.83
N GLY A 44 9.36 -2.15 7.91
CA GLY A 44 9.53 -2.58 6.53
C GLY A 44 10.94 -2.38 6.02
N THR A 45 11.14 -2.76 4.77
CA THR A 45 12.40 -2.53 4.06
C THR A 45 12.10 -1.57 2.93
N TYR A 46 12.47 -0.31 3.10
CA TYR A 46 12.25 0.76 2.13
C TYR A 46 13.59 1.21 1.54
N PRO A 47 14.12 0.55 0.50
CA PRO A 47 15.35 0.98 -0.16
C PRO A 47 15.20 2.40 -0.70
N GLU A 48 16.20 3.24 -0.45
CA GLU A 48 16.22 4.62 -0.96
C GLU A 48 16.63 4.67 -2.44
N ASN A 49 17.40 3.68 -2.91
CA ASN A 49 17.90 3.59 -4.27
C ASN A 49 17.28 2.41 -5.02
N PRO A 50 17.11 2.51 -6.35
CA PRO A 50 16.68 1.40 -7.21
C PRO A 50 17.59 0.17 -7.06
N GLY A 51 17.04 -1.03 -7.26
CA GLY A 51 17.81 -2.28 -7.19
C GLY A 51 18.75 -2.47 -8.38
N SER A 52 18.46 -1.83 -9.52
CA SER A 52 19.27 -1.86 -10.74
C SER A 52 19.03 -0.63 -11.62
N GLU A 53 19.93 -0.37 -12.57
CA GLU A 53 19.74 0.70 -13.57
C GLU A 53 18.53 0.48 -14.47
N ASP A 54 18.16 -0.79 -14.73
CA ASP A 54 17.01 -1.12 -15.57
C ASP A 54 15.69 -0.79 -14.83
N GLU A 55 15.64 -1.06 -13.54
CA GLU A 55 14.51 -0.68 -12.68
C GLU A 55 14.37 0.83 -12.55
N GLU A 56 15.48 1.57 -12.51
CA GLU A 56 15.47 3.04 -12.47
C GLU A 56 14.89 3.63 -13.77
N LYS A 57 15.22 3.04 -14.92
CA LYS A 57 14.73 3.47 -16.24
C LYS A 57 13.27 3.12 -16.48
N PHE A 58 12.67 2.26 -15.65
CA PHE A 58 11.30 1.78 -15.81
C PHE A 58 10.44 2.00 -14.55
N PRO A 59 10.06 3.27 -14.25
CA PRO A 59 9.20 3.56 -13.12
C PRO A 59 7.79 3.00 -13.33
N ILE A 60 7.23 2.37 -12.31
CA ILE A 60 5.88 1.78 -12.32
C ILE A 60 4.94 2.60 -11.45
N VAL A 61 3.71 2.82 -11.95
CA VAL A 61 2.63 3.43 -11.18
C VAL A 61 1.66 2.35 -10.70
N PHE A 62 1.47 2.24 -9.39
CA PHE A 62 0.51 1.35 -8.76
C PHE A 62 -0.73 2.12 -8.33
N ILE A 63 -1.90 1.78 -8.88
CA ILE A 63 -3.19 2.34 -8.46
C ILE A 63 -3.95 1.29 -7.65
N ARG A 64 -4.36 1.61 -6.42
CA ARG A 64 -5.02 0.67 -5.50
C ARG A 64 -6.19 1.31 -4.75
N ALA A 65 -7.28 0.55 -4.59
CA ALA A 65 -8.53 1.01 -3.97
C ALA A 65 -9.07 0.10 -2.83
N TYR A 66 -8.24 -0.78 -2.24
CA TYR A 66 -8.69 -1.87 -1.36
C TYR A 66 -8.09 -1.83 0.03
N TYR A 67 -8.70 -2.46 1.03
CA TYR A 67 -8.32 -2.41 2.46
C TYR A 67 -6.90 -2.89 2.83
N VAL A 68 -6.30 -3.85 2.10
CA VAL A 68 -5.01 -4.50 2.49
C VAL A 68 -3.79 -3.77 1.90
N GLN A 69 -3.67 -2.47 2.13
CA GLN A 69 -2.70 -1.61 1.41
C GLN A 69 -1.27 -1.70 1.98
N LYS A 70 -1.13 -1.60 3.31
CA LYS A 70 0.17 -1.42 3.97
C LYS A 70 1.13 -2.60 3.85
N MET A 71 0.63 -3.82 4.06
CA MET A 71 1.49 -5.02 3.97
C MET A 71 2.00 -5.21 2.54
N LEU A 72 1.12 -4.99 1.57
CA LEU A 72 1.46 -5.12 0.16
C LEU A 72 2.41 -4.01 -0.30
N PHE A 73 2.24 -2.79 0.23
CA PHE A 73 3.18 -1.69 0.03
C PHE A 73 4.60 -2.07 0.44
N ASN A 74 4.76 -2.57 1.67
CA ASN A 74 6.07 -2.99 2.19
C ASN A 74 6.75 -4.05 1.30
N LEU A 75 5.97 -5.00 0.77
CA LEU A 75 6.51 -6.08 -0.07
C LEU A 75 6.94 -5.62 -1.48
N MET A 76 6.31 -4.59 -2.03
CA MET A 76 6.54 -4.16 -3.42
C MET A 76 7.21 -2.79 -3.51
N TYR A 77 7.66 -2.23 -2.39
CA TYR A 77 8.19 -0.88 -2.38
C TYR A 77 9.49 -0.79 -3.17
N ALA A 78 9.56 0.20 -4.07
CA ALA A 78 10.78 0.68 -4.68
C ALA A 78 10.72 2.21 -4.75
N SER A 79 11.86 2.88 -4.57
CA SER A 79 11.91 4.34 -4.45
C SER A 79 11.50 5.08 -5.72
N GLN A 80 11.75 4.49 -6.90
CA GLN A 80 11.40 5.06 -8.20
C GLN A 80 9.93 4.86 -8.61
N ASN A 81 9.21 3.98 -7.93
CA ASN A 81 7.81 3.70 -8.24
C ASN A 81 6.88 4.73 -7.58
N LEU A 82 5.73 4.96 -8.20
CA LEU A 82 4.66 5.82 -7.67
C LEU A 82 3.50 4.96 -7.17
N TYR A 83 3.01 5.26 -5.97
CA TYR A 83 1.92 4.53 -5.33
C TYR A 83 0.74 5.47 -5.13
N TYR A 84 -0.34 5.20 -5.86
CA TYR A 84 -1.58 5.94 -5.80
C TYR A 84 -2.65 5.12 -5.06
N TYR A 85 -3.13 5.68 -3.95
CA TYR A 85 -4.13 5.04 -3.10
C TYR A 85 -5.44 5.80 -3.13
N ALA A 86 -6.48 5.12 -3.61
CA ALA A 86 -7.85 5.54 -3.45
C ALA A 86 -8.40 4.93 -2.16
N LEU A 87 -8.82 5.77 -1.22
CA LEU A 87 -9.40 5.32 0.04
C LEU A 87 -10.92 5.14 -0.14
N ASP A 88 -11.45 4.08 0.45
CA ASP A 88 -12.88 3.84 0.51
C ASP A 88 -13.47 4.71 1.62
N SER A 89 -14.48 5.52 1.31
CA SER A 89 -15.04 6.47 2.27
C SER A 89 -15.70 5.81 3.48
N LYS A 90 -16.03 4.51 3.39
CA LYS A 90 -16.62 3.75 4.50
C LYS A 90 -15.58 3.13 5.45
N SER A 91 -14.29 3.25 5.14
CA SER A 91 -13.23 2.70 5.99
C SER A 91 -13.09 3.49 7.29
N SER A 92 -12.50 2.88 8.33
CA SER A 92 -12.44 3.51 9.65
C SER A 92 -11.57 4.77 9.66
N ASP A 93 -11.94 5.77 10.46
CA ASP A 93 -11.17 7.03 10.59
C ASP A 93 -9.69 6.78 10.89
N LEU A 94 -9.43 5.78 11.74
CA LEU A 94 -8.10 5.31 12.07
C LEU A 94 -7.33 4.90 10.80
N PHE A 95 -7.93 4.10 9.92
CA PHE A 95 -7.33 3.69 8.65
C PHE A 95 -7.00 4.90 7.76
N HIS A 96 -7.91 5.87 7.65
CA HIS A 96 -7.65 7.10 6.89
C HIS A 96 -6.47 7.88 7.49
N GLU A 97 -6.39 8.00 8.81
CA GLU A 97 -5.28 8.66 9.50
C GLU A 97 -3.94 7.96 9.20
N HIS A 98 -3.91 6.63 9.33
CA HIS A 98 -2.74 5.83 9.02
C HIS A 98 -2.24 6.06 7.59
N MET A 99 -3.15 6.04 6.60
CA MET A 99 -2.80 6.25 5.21
C MET A 99 -2.32 7.68 4.94
N ARG A 100 -2.93 8.68 5.58
CA ARG A 100 -2.46 10.07 5.53
C ARG A 100 -1.05 10.21 6.10
N ASN A 101 -0.76 9.58 7.24
CA ASN A 101 0.58 9.57 7.82
C ASN A 101 1.58 8.87 6.90
N LEU A 102 1.20 7.73 6.30
CA LEU A 102 2.03 7.05 5.30
C LEU A 102 2.40 7.96 4.12
N SER A 103 1.41 8.67 3.55
CA SER A 103 1.64 9.61 2.44
C SER A 103 2.54 10.79 2.81
N LYS A 104 2.58 11.21 4.08
CA LYS A 104 3.50 12.26 4.55
C LYS A 104 4.93 11.73 4.70
N CYS A 105 5.10 10.45 5.03
CA CYS A 105 6.41 9.84 5.23
C CYS A 105 7.14 9.50 3.93
N PHE A 106 6.39 9.31 2.84
CA PHE A 106 6.91 8.89 1.53
C PHE A 106 6.40 9.82 0.44
N SER A 107 7.31 10.54 -0.24
CA SER A 107 6.97 11.47 -1.32
C SER A 107 6.40 10.78 -2.57
N ASN A 108 6.66 9.48 -2.72
CA ASN A 108 6.17 8.66 -3.82
C ASN A 108 4.82 7.97 -3.52
N VAL A 109 4.17 8.32 -2.40
CA VAL A 109 2.84 7.84 -2.01
C VAL A 109 1.84 8.99 -2.09
N ILE A 110 0.81 8.82 -2.93
CA ILE A 110 -0.20 9.84 -3.22
C ILE A 110 -1.58 9.27 -2.86
N LEU A 111 -2.39 10.09 -2.19
CA LEU A 111 -3.78 9.76 -1.86
C LEU A 111 -4.75 10.50 -2.78
N THR A 112 -5.90 9.89 -3.06
CA THR A 112 -7.03 10.55 -3.74
C THR A 112 -7.55 11.74 -2.93
N GLY A 113 -7.87 12.83 -3.62
CA GLY A 113 -8.53 13.99 -3.00
C GLY A 113 -10.01 13.76 -2.70
N THR A 114 -10.65 12.83 -3.40
CA THR A 114 -12.06 12.44 -3.16
C THR A 114 -12.14 10.95 -2.93
N GLU A 115 -12.85 10.58 -1.89
CA GLU A 115 -13.08 9.20 -1.47
C GLU A 115 -14.51 8.81 -1.85
N TYR A 116 -14.71 7.59 -2.34
CA TYR A 116 -16.02 7.08 -2.74
C TYR A 116 -16.34 5.80 -1.97
N GLU A 117 -17.63 5.60 -1.71
CA GLU A 117 -18.10 4.35 -1.13
C GLU A 117 -18.04 3.26 -2.20
N VAL A 118 -17.17 2.29 -1.99
CA VAL A 118 -16.96 1.14 -2.86
C VAL A 118 -17.63 -0.08 -2.26
N ASP A 119 -18.32 -0.89 -3.06
CA ASP A 119 -18.95 -2.13 -2.58
C ASP A 119 -18.48 -3.39 -3.31
N SER A 120 -18.91 -4.56 -2.82
CA SER A 120 -18.58 -5.86 -3.42
C SER A 120 -19.25 -6.09 -4.77
N ALA A 121 -20.26 -5.29 -5.12
CA ALA A 121 -20.86 -5.28 -6.47
C ALA A 121 -20.03 -4.45 -7.46
N GLY A 122 -18.99 -3.74 -6.98
CA GLY A 122 -18.07 -2.97 -7.80
C GLY A 122 -18.54 -1.55 -8.07
N HIS A 123 -19.58 -1.06 -7.38
CA HIS A 123 -20.00 0.34 -7.51
C HIS A 123 -18.86 1.27 -7.09
N ASN A 124 -18.70 2.36 -7.85
CA ASN A 124 -17.68 3.38 -7.66
C ASN A 124 -16.20 2.92 -7.71
N MET A 125 -15.91 1.63 -7.94
CA MET A 125 -14.54 1.12 -8.06
C MET A 125 -13.71 1.88 -9.11
N ILE A 126 -14.23 1.94 -10.34
CA ILE A 126 -13.57 2.60 -11.46
C ILE A 126 -13.46 4.10 -11.19
N ARG A 127 -14.53 4.71 -10.65
CA ARG A 127 -14.58 6.13 -10.34
C ARG A 127 -13.50 6.50 -9.32
N SER A 128 -13.40 5.74 -8.23
CA SER A 128 -12.42 5.93 -7.17
C SER A 128 -10.98 5.93 -7.71
N CYS A 129 -10.66 5.04 -8.65
CA CYS A 129 -9.36 5.01 -9.33
C CYS A 129 -9.15 6.17 -10.33
N MET A 130 -10.22 6.69 -10.93
CA MET A 130 -10.16 7.75 -11.96
C MET A 130 -10.17 9.18 -11.40
N VAL A 131 -10.42 9.37 -10.10
CA VAL A 131 -10.56 10.72 -9.52
C VAL A 131 -9.22 11.37 -9.21
N GLY A 132 -8.14 10.58 -9.19
CA GLY A 132 -6.84 11.14 -9.49
C GLY A 132 -6.80 11.58 -10.94
N ASN A 133 -6.25 12.75 -11.23
CA ASN A 133 -5.72 13.11 -12.55
C ASN A 133 -4.56 12.18 -12.99
N CYS A 134 -4.54 10.92 -12.53
CA CYS A 134 -3.60 9.85 -12.78
C CYS A 134 -4.16 8.94 -13.90
N VAL A 135 -4.75 9.52 -14.94
CA VAL A 135 -4.74 8.83 -16.22
C VAL A 135 -3.30 8.93 -16.69
N ALA A 136 -2.64 7.77 -16.81
CA ALA A 136 -1.31 7.63 -17.37
C ALA A 136 -1.24 8.31 -18.76
N LYS A 137 -1.01 9.61 -18.79
CA LYS A 137 -0.47 10.26 -19.96
C LYS A 137 1.00 9.86 -19.97
N THR A 138 1.41 9.30 -21.09
CA THR A 138 2.76 8.85 -21.44
C THR A 138 3.80 9.98 -21.49
N GLU A 139 3.56 11.07 -20.78
CA GLU A 139 4.49 12.15 -20.58
C GLU A 139 4.55 12.40 -19.09
N MET A 140 5.77 12.47 -18.60
CA MET A 140 6.19 12.60 -17.22
C MET A 140 5.80 13.98 -16.63
N GLU A 141 4.52 14.34 -16.73
CA GLU A 141 3.88 15.35 -15.91
C GLU A 141 3.32 14.61 -14.69
N ILE A 142 4.17 14.57 -13.67
CA ILE A 142 3.85 14.28 -12.28
C ILE A 142 2.44 14.76 -11.98
N CYS A 143 1.59 13.90 -11.45
CA CYS A 143 0.20 14.17 -11.02
C CYS A 143 0.07 15.58 -10.42
N TYR A 144 -0.18 16.61 -11.25
CA TYR A 144 -0.34 17.96 -10.75
C TYR A 144 -1.74 18.06 -10.18
N PHE A 145 -1.76 18.31 -8.88
CA PHE A 145 -2.84 18.99 -8.18
C PHE A 145 -3.27 20.17 -9.05
N THR A 146 -4.47 20.12 -9.62
CA THR A 146 -5.17 21.33 -10.07
C THR A 146 -5.96 21.83 -8.86
N PRO A 147 -5.48 22.83 -8.09
CA PRO A 147 -6.37 23.51 -7.17
C PRO A 147 -7.27 24.42 -8.00
N GLY A 148 -8.56 24.12 -8.02
CA GLY A 148 -9.57 25.05 -8.53
C GLY A 148 -10.64 24.38 -9.37
N ILE A 149 -11.76 24.04 -8.72
CA ILE A 149 -12.99 24.86 -8.81
C ILE A 149 -13.53 25.02 -7.39
#